data_AF-D4XEC4-F1
#
_entry.id   AF-D4XEC4-F1
#
_cell.length_a   1.000
_cell.length_b   1.000
_cell.length_c   1.000
_cell.angle_alpha   90.00
_cell.angle_beta   90.00
_cell.angle_gamma   90.00
#
_symmetry.space_group_name_H-M   'P 1'
#
loop_
_entity.id
_entity.type
_entity.pdbx_description
1 polymer ?
#
loop_
_entity_poly.entity_id
_entity_poly.type
_entity_poly.pdbx_seq_one_letter_code
_entity_poly.pdbx_strand_id
1 'polypeptide(L)' 'MVEDPERGGAFTLVTLRPEVTIRAGDDAAMAAELHDRAHHFCFIANSVNFPIRCEPRIVYAQ' A
#
# COMPACT_ATOMS: atom_id res chain seq x y z
N MET A 1 -9.05 4.82 -12.94
CA MET A 1 -8.49 5.73 -13.97
C MET A 1 -9.65 6.43 -14.62
N VAL A 2 -9.51 7.72 -14.88
CA VAL A 2 -10.47 8.51 -15.65
C VAL A 2 -9.70 9.12 -16.82
N GLU A 3 -10.30 9.10 -17.99
CA GLU A 3 -9.75 9.70 -19.20
C GLU A 3 -10.55 10.96 -19.55
N ASP A 4 -9.83 12.02 -19.87
CA ASP A 4 -10.36 13.30 -20.31
C ASP A 4 -9.81 13.60 -21.71
N PRO A 5 -10.66 13.97 -22.70
CA PRO A 5 -10.21 14.21 -24.08
C PRO A 5 -9.17 15.34 -24.24
N GLU A 6 -9.15 16.32 -23.33
CA GLU A 6 -8.25 17.48 -23.39
C GLU A 6 -7.06 17.34 -22.43
N ARG A 7 -7.26 16.68 -21.29
CA ARG A 7 -6.26 16.55 -20.21
C ARG A 7 -5.57 15.19 -20.16
N GLY A 8 -6.01 14.22 -20.94
CA GLY A 8 -5.49 12.85 -20.96
C GLY A 8 -5.99 12.01 -19.77
N GLY A 9 -5.27 10.93 -19.46
CA GLY A 9 -5.63 9.98 -18.39
C GLY A 9 -5.08 10.35 -17.02
N ALA A 10 -5.88 10.14 -15.97
CA ALA A 10 -5.47 10.30 -14.57
C ALA A 10 -5.89 9.12 -13.70
N PHE A 11 -5.04 8.74 -12.75
CA PHE A 11 -5.41 7.79 -11.70
C PHE A 11 -6.31 8.47 -10.67
N THR A 12 -7.36 7.76 -10.28
CA THR A 12 -8.34 8.23 -9.28
C THR A 12 -8.26 7.47 -7.96
N LEU A 13 -7.62 6.30 -7.98
CA LEU A 13 -7.40 5.43 -6.83
C LEU A 13 -6.32 4.41 -7.22
N VAL A 14 -5.42 4.10 -6.30
CA VAL A 14 -4.52 2.95 -6.41
C VAL A 14 -4.62 2.11 -5.14
N THR A 15 -4.60 0.78 -5.30
CA THR A 15 -4.48 -0.17 -4.19
C THR A 15 -3.13 -0.86 -4.27
N LEU A 16 -2.32 -0.72 -3.23
CA LEU A 16 -1.06 -1.44 -3.05
C LEU A 16 -1.32 -2.77 -2.35
N ARG A 17 -0.69 -3.84 -2.83
CA ARG A 17 -0.76 -5.19 -2.23
C ARG A 17 0.63 -5.73 -1.92
N PRO A 18 1.34 -5.12 -0.97
CA PRO A 18 2.67 -5.58 -0.61
C PRO A 18 2.60 -6.93 0.11
N GLU A 19 3.55 -7.80 -0.18
CA GLU A 19 3.78 -9.01 0.60
C GLU A 19 4.88 -8.74 1.62
N VAL A 20 4.60 -9.04 2.89
CA VAL A 20 5.51 -8.83 4.01
C VAL A 20 5.84 -10.19 4.60
N THR A 21 7.10 -10.60 4.47
CA THR A 21 7.60 -11.85 5.04
C THR A 21 8.18 -11.59 6.43
N ILE A 22 7.67 -12.28 7.45
CA ILE A 22 8.15 -12.24 8.84
C ILE A 22 8.71 -13.60 9.27
N ARG A 23 9.49 -13.69 10.36
CA ARG A 23 10.03 -14.99 10.80
C ARG A 23 8.91 -15.86 11.38
N ALA A 24 9.06 -17.17 11.29
CA ALA A 24 8.13 -18.09 11.92
C ALA A 24 8.02 -17.82 13.44
N GLY A 25 6.79 -17.65 13.93
CA GLY A 25 6.53 -17.32 15.33
C GLY A 25 6.53 -15.82 15.67
N ASP A 26 6.85 -14.94 14.72
CA ASP A 26 6.66 -13.49 14.89
C ASP A 26 5.17 -13.11 14.90
N ASP A 27 4.86 -11.92 15.40
CA ASP A 27 3.50 -11.41 15.49
C ASP A 27 3.03 -10.78 14.16
N ALA A 28 2.17 -11.51 13.45
CA ALA A 28 1.57 -11.05 12.20
C ALA A 28 0.63 -9.83 12.37
N ALA A 29 -0.04 -9.68 13.52
CA ALA A 29 -0.91 -8.54 13.77
C ALA A 29 -0.08 -7.26 13.99
N MET A 30 1.00 -7.37 14.76
CA MET A 30 1.96 -6.27 14.92
C MET A 30 2.60 -5.90 13.57
N ALA A 31 2.95 -6.87 12.73
CA ALA A 31 3.46 -6.60 11.39
C ALA A 31 2.46 -5.82 10.53
N ALA A 32 1.16 -6.17 10.60
CA ALA A 32 0.11 -5.44 9.88
C ALA A 32 -0.05 -4.00 10.39
N GLU A 33 -0.06 -3.78 11.70
CA GLU A 33 -0.16 -2.44 12.31
C GLU A 33 1.03 -1.55 11.92
N LEU A 34 2.25 -2.10 12.00
CA LEU A 34 3.45 -1.37 11.61
C LEU A 34 3.44 -1.01 10.12
N HIS A 35 2.90 -1.89 9.28
CA HIS A 35 2.78 -1.61 7.85
C HIS A 35 1.78 -0.50 7.54
N ASP A 36 0.64 -0.47 8.25
CA ASP A 36 -0.33 0.63 8.15
C ASP A 36 0.29 1.97 8.58
N ARG A 37 1.04 1.97 9.69
CA ARG A 37 1.79 3.16 10.12
C ARG A 37 2.84 3.59 9.10
N ALA A 38 3.57 2.65 8.49
CA ALA A 38 4.56 2.94 7.46
C ALA A 38 3.94 3.55 6.19
N HIS A 39 2.70 3.15 5.84
CA HIS A 39 1.96 3.72 4.71
C HIS A 39 1.77 5.24 4.84
N HIS A 40 1.57 5.75 6.05
CA HIS A 40 1.48 7.20 6.31
C HIS A 40 2.78 7.95 6.01
N PHE A 41 3.92 7.26 6.02
CA PHE A 41 5.23 7.80 5.65
C PHE A 41 5.65 7.41 4.23
N CYS A 42 4.81 6.70 3.48
CA CYS A 42 5.15 6.16 2.17
C CYS A 42 5.36 7.30 1.16
N PHE A 43 6.51 7.30 0.48
CA PHE A 43 6.84 8.29 -0.56
C PHE A 43 5.77 8.36 -1.65
N ILE A 44 5.24 7.21 -2.09
CA ILE A 44 4.21 7.15 -3.13
C ILE A 44 2.92 7.80 -2.63
N ALA A 45 2.46 7.44 -1.42
CA ALA A 45 1.24 7.99 -0.84
C ALA A 45 1.34 9.51 -0.63
N ASN A 46 2.53 10.00 -0.24
CA ASN A 46 2.78 11.42 -0.01
C ASN A 46 3.05 12.23 -1.29
N SER A 47 3.29 11.60 -2.43
CA SER A 47 3.66 12.29 -3.68
C SER A 47 2.51 12.42 -4.68
N VAL A 48 1.34 11.85 -4.40
CA VAL A 48 0.19 11.85 -5.31
C VAL A 48 -0.98 12.63 -4.73
N ASN A 49 -1.85 13.13 -5.62
CA ASN A 49 -3.03 13.91 -5.26
C ASN A 49 -4.33 13.08 -5.25
N PHE A 50 -4.23 11.75 -5.28
CA PHE A 50 -5.36 10.81 -5.26
C PHE A 50 -5.17 9.77 -4.14
N PRO A 51 -6.25 9.16 -3.63
CA PRO A 51 -6.14 8.21 -2.53
C PRO A 51 -5.34 6.96 -2.90
N ILE A 52 -4.49 6.53 -1.97
CA ILE A 52 -3.83 5.22 -1.98
C ILE A 52 -4.40 4.34 -0.86
N ARG A 53 -4.85 3.13 -1.22
CA ARG A 53 -5.22 2.08 -0.26
C ARG A 53 -4.07 1.08 -0.14
N CYS A 54 -3.84 0.54 1.06
CA CYS A 54 -2.87 -0.51 1.30
C CYS A 54 -3.58 -1.77 1.82
N GLU A 55 -3.36 -2.90 1.16
CA GLU A 55 -3.90 -4.22 1.50
C GLU A 55 -2.73 -5.21 1.63
N PRO A 56 -1.96 -5.17 2.75
CA PRO A 56 -0.78 -6.00 2.90
C PRO A 56 -1.14 -7.48 3.11
N ARG A 57 -0.30 -8.37 2.56
CA ARG A 57 -0.34 -9.81 2.85
C ARG A 57 0.86 -10.18 3.72
N ILE A 58 0.62 -10.61 4.95
CA ILE A 58 1.67 -11.09 5.85
C ILE A 58 1.87 -12.61 5.64
N VAL A 59 3.10 -13.04 5.40
CA VAL A 59 3.49 -14.45 5.28
C VAL A 59 4.66 -14.77 6.21
N TYR A 60 4.76 -16.03 6.65
CA TYR A 60 5.91 -16.49 7.41
C TYR A 60 7.02 -17.00 6.47
N ALA A 61 8.26 -16.73 6.84
CA ALA A 61 9.42 -17.34 6.20
C ALA A 61 9.32 -18.87 6.29
N GLN A 62 9.70 -19.53 5.21
CA GLN A 62 9.73 -20.99 5.11
C GLN A 62 10.82 -21.60 5.97
#